data_AF-A0A7J7PPF6-F1
#
_entry.id   AF-A0A7J7PPF6-F1
#
_cell.length_a   1.000
_cell.length_b   1.000
_cell.length_c   1.000
_cell.angle_alpha   90.00
_cell.angle_beta   90.00
_cell.angle_gamma   90.00
#
_symmetry.space_group_name_H-M   'P 1'
#
loop_
_entity.id
_entity.type
_entity.pdbx_description
1 polymer ?
#
loop_
_entity_poly.entity_id
_entity_poly.type
_entity_poly.pdbx_seq_one_letter_code
_entity_poly.pdbx_strand_id
1 'polypeptide(L)'
;MMLKNEMDPVLVVGAGPVGLTAAAFLAQAGTPVHIIDTNDAPTTLSKALVLWRRSLVTLAPLIPPSLWASIGEPVQAACFADEGALVAILDLQDDALQKHSPAANTAAAEVTAAPCGDGQVNAAESTQQQQQQHAGRAHALPAGMLVVQADVEAALVALLRDSFGITVQRNTSLSAFTVVDDSSSVLCTLTNTSSSGSSSSSDRTTTSHQVKASYLIGCDGGRSAVRKLLGCQFGGSTLDQRWLLGDFKYEMDESINAAHKPQHPCEGGMQRGTLILSPTDVGVIGLIPLARREGQLRVIWNADTQCPGQPSMEDFQQLLTAHTRQQVRLTEPIWLSEFKINERQVRRYLHHGGRVLLAGDAAHVHSPAGGQGMNTGLQDAANLAWKLSLVAAGEAAAGAQLLEAYQEERHPVGVQVIRMSGLLLRANTLRSPFIRMSKGGCFGTLVLMPVAEQQQQQQQQQQQQQQQEEQQQTGTAGEIHSSGAIEGDAVALQSFVLG
;
A
#
# COMPACT_ATOMS: atom_id res chain seq x y z
N MET A 1 -12.45 9.68 -34.67
CA MET A 1 -13.18 9.10 -33.52
C MET A 1 -13.33 7.61 -33.78
N MET A 2 -12.38 6.79 -33.32
CA MET A 2 -12.59 5.34 -33.33
C MET A 2 -13.64 5.02 -32.26
N LEU A 3 -14.67 4.25 -32.62
CA LEU A 3 -15.62 3.72 -31.66
C LEU A 3 -14.83 2.88 -30.65
N LYS A 4 -15.07 3.06 -29.33
CA LYS A 4 -14.38 2.34 -28.24
C LYS A 4 -14.39 0.79 -28.36
N ASN A 5 -15.14 0.23 -29.31
CA ASN A 5 -15.25 -1.21 -29.59
C ASN A 5 -14.16 -1.79 -30.53
N GLU A 6 -13.28 -0.98 -31.14
CA GLU A 6 -12.22 -1.48 -32.04
C GLU A 6 -10.81 -1.50 -31.43
N MET A 7 -10.64 -1.09 -30.16
CA MET A 7 -9.33 -1.08 -29.53
C MET A 7 -8.93 -2.46 -28.97
N ASP A 8 -7.74 -2.92 -29.34
CA ASP A 8 -7.10 -4.08 -28.70
C ASP A 8 -6.98 -3.84 -27.18
N PRO A 9 -7.28 -4.84 -26.34
CA PRO A 9 -7.29 -4.66 -24.89
C PRO A 9 -5.87 -4.40 -24.34
N VAL A 10 -5.81 -3.78 -23.16
CA VAL A 10 -4.60 -3.75 -22.34
C VAL A 10 -4.43 -5.11 -21.68
N LEU A 11 -3.29 -5.76 -21.87
CA LEU A 11 -2.95 -7.01 -21.21
C LEU A 11 -2.26 -6.72 -19.86
N VAL A 12 -2.89 -7.13 -18.77
CA VAL A 12 -2.32 -7.08 -17.41
C VAL A 12 -1.84 -8.48 -17.02
N VAL A 13 -0.56 -8.61 -16.70
CA VAL A 13 0.06 -9.88 -16.31
C VAL A 13 0.29 -9.91 -14.81
N GLY A 14 -0.41 -10.83 -14.12
CA GLY A 14 -0.41 -10.97 -12.68
C GLY A 14 -1.69 -10.39 -12.07
N ALA A 15 -2.44 -11.22 -11.35
CA ALA A 15 -3.69 -10.88 -10.65
C ALA A 15 -3.50 -10.86 -9.13
N GLY A 16 -2.37 -10.34 -8.68
CA GLY A 16 -2.21 -9.84 -7.31
C GLY A 16 -2.85 -8.45 -7.13
N PRO A 17 -2.66 -7.79 -5.97
CA PRO A 17 -3.37 -6.55 -5.65
C PRO A 17 -3.09 -5.44 -6.67
N VAL A 18 -1.84 -5.32 -7.12
CA VAL A 18 -1.42 -4.29 -8.10
C VAL A 18 -2.09 -4.49 -9.46
N GLY A 19 -2.09 -5.71 -9.99
CA GLY A 19 -2.69 -6.01 -11.29
C GLY A 19 -4.21 -5.91 -11.27
N LEU A 20 -4.85 -6.40 -10.20
CA LEU A 20 -6.29 -6.25 -10.01
C LEU A 20 -6.71 -4.78 -9.91
N THR A 21 -5.95 -3.95 -9.17
CA THR A 21 -6.19 -2.51 -9.10
C THR A 21 -5.99 -1.81 -10.45
N ALA A 22 -4.93 -2.15 -11.19
CA ALA A 22 -4.70 -1.61 -12.53
C ALA A 22 -5.86 -1.95 -13.46
N ALA A 23 -6.28 -3.22 -13.50
CA ALA A 23 -7.40 -3.68 -14.31
C ALA A 23 -8.71 -2.98 -13.92
N ALA A 24 -8.99 -2.82 -12.63
CA ALA A 24 -10.22 -2.19 -12.15
C ALA A 24 -10.29 -0.70 -12.53
N PHE A 25 -9.20 0.06 -12.38
CA PHE A 25 -9.18 1.47 -12.80
C PHE A 25 -9.26 1.64 -14.32
N LEU A 26 -8.55 0.80 -15.08
CA LEU A 26 -8.65 0.81 -16.54
C LEU A 26 -10.08 0.51 -17.01
N ALA A 27 -10.74 -0.50 -16.40
CA ALA A 27 -12.12 -0.85 -16.69
C ALA A 27 -13.10 0.26 -16.29
N GLN A 28 -12.90 0.91 -15.14
CA GLN A 28 -13.69 2.06 -14.68
C GLN A 28 -13.61 3.25 -15.66
N ALA A 29 -12.44 3.46 -16.29
CA ALA A 29 -12.26 4.45 -17.35
C ALA A 29 -12.77 4.00 -18.74
N GLY A 30 -13.33 2.79 -18.85
CA GLY A 30 -13.83 2.22 -20.10
C GLY A 30 -12.74 1.78 -21.08
N THR A 31 -11.52 1.52 -20.59
CA THR A 31 -10.44 0.90 -21.38
C THR A 31 -10.64 -0.62 -21.39
N PRO A 32 -10.67 -1.31 -22.55
CA PRO A 32 -10.76 -2.76 -22.58
C PRO A 32 -9.53 -3.41 -21.92
N VAL A 33 -9.75 -4.39 -21.03
CA VAL A 33 -8.68 -5.05 -20.28
C VAL A 33 -8.80 -6.56 -20.38
N HIS A 34 -7.65 -7.22 -20.53
CA HIS A 34 -7.50 -8.65 -20.32
C HIS A 34 -6.49 -8.88 -19.19
N ILE A 35 -6.85 -9.62 -18.15
CA ILE A 35 -5.98 -9.92 -17.01
C ILE A 35 -5.72 -11.42 -16.89
N ILE A 36 -4.45 -11.79 -16.79
CA ILE A 36 -3.99 -13.17 -16.69
C ILE A 36 -3.22 -13.42 -15.39
N ASP A 37 -3.21 -14.65 -14.91
CA ASP A 37 -2.40 -15.05 -13.76
C ASP A 37 -1.97 -16.52 -13.86
N THR A 38 -0.76 -16.82 -13.38
CA THR A 38 -0.20 -18.16 -13.45
C THR A 38 -0.78 -19.12 -12.43
N ASN A 39 -1.31 -18.61 -11.32
CA ASN A 39 -1.92 -19.43 -10.30
C ASN A 39 -3.27 -19.96 -10.79
N ASP A 40 -3.66 -21.14 -10.32
CA ASP A 40 -4.95 -21.77 -10.60
C ASP A 40 -6.09 -21.14 -9.80
N ALA A 41 -5.77 -20.59 -8.62
CA ALA A 41 -6.71 -19.93 -7.72
C ALA A 41 -6.13 -18.64 -7.10
N PRO A 42 -6.97 -17.76 -6.54
CA PRO A 42 -6.51 -16.65 -5.69
C PRO A 42 -5.66 -17.14 -4.52
N THR A 43 -4.70 -16.34 -4.09
CA THR A 43 -3.81 -16.72 -2.99
C THR A 43 -4.54 -16.58 -1.65
N THR A 44 -4.53 -17.62 -0.82
CA THR A 44 -5.14 -17.58 0.53
C THR A 44 -4.14 -17.16 1.61
N LEU A 45 -2.85 -17.21 1.31
CA LEU A 45 -1.74 -16.89 2.22
C LEU A 45 -0.99 -15.64 1.76
N SER A 46 -1.23 -14.51 2.42
CA SER A 46 -0.61 -13.23 2.04
C SER A 46 0.37 -12.72 3.08
N LYS A 47 1.44 -12.07 2.61
CA LYS A 47 2.43 -11.36 3.43
C LYS A 47 2.00 -9.93 3.84
N ALA A 48 1.13 -9.27 3.08
CA ALA A 48 0.74 -7.89 3.36
C ALA A 48 -0.48 -7.84 4.30
N LEU A 49 -0.36 -7.05 5.37
CA LEU A 49 -1.38 -6.96 6.42
C LEU A 49 -1.94 -5.57 6.69
N VAL A 50 -1.45 -4.53 6.00
CA VAL A 50 -1.84 -3.14 6.30
C VAL A 50 -1.99 -2.32 5.03
N LEU A 51 -3.05 -1.52 4.99
CA LEU A 51 -3.22 -0.41 4.06
C LEU A 51 -3.12 0.91 4.81
N TRP A 52 -2.27 1.80 4.34
CA TRP A 52 -2.14 3.14 4.90
C TRP A 52 -3.15 4.09 4.24
N ARG A 53 -3.46 5.19 4.93
CA ARG A 53 -4.47 6.18 4.52
C ARG A 53 -4.41 6.53 3.05
N ARG A 54 -3.22 6.83 2.50
CA ARG A 54 -3.09 7.17 1.08
C ARG A 54 -3.61 6.07 0.14
N SER A 55 -3.34 4.80 0.46
CA SER A 55 -3.84 3.69 -0.34
C SER A 55 -5.34 3.42 -0.12
N LEU A 56 -5.87 3.71 1.07
CA LEU A 56 -7.32 3.71 1.31
C LEU A 56 -8.03 4.76 0.47
N VAL A 57 -7.52 6.00 0.45
CA VAL A 57 -8.02 7.08 -0.41
C VAL A 57 -7.90 6.68 -1.89
N THR A 58 -6.76 6.09 -2.27
CA THR A 58 -6.53 5.62 -3.64
C THR A 58 -7.58 4.60 -4.06
N LEU A 59 -7.93 3.64 -3.20
CA LEU A 59 -8.90 2.59 -3.51
C LEU A 59 -10.37 2.97 -3.25
N ALA A 60 -10.65 4.13 -2.67
CA ALA A 60 -12.01 4.57 -2.37
C ALA A 60 -12.97 4.56 -3.59
N PRO A 61 -12.54 4.88 -4.83
CA PRO A 61 -13.40 4.78 -6.01
C PRO A 61 -13.74 3.33 -6.44
N LEU A 62 -13.00 2.34 -5.95
CA LEU A 62 -13.16 0.93 -6.31
C LEU A 62 -13.81 0.11 -5.19
N ILE A 63 -13.47 0.40 -3.93
CA ILE A 63 -13.91 -0.36 -2.75
C ILE A 63 -14.67 0.58 -1.83
N PRO A 64 -16.00 0.40 -1.67
CA PRO A 64 -16.80 1.29 -0.84
C PRO A 64 -16.49 1.12 0.65
N PRO A 65 -16.76 2.15 1.48
CA PRO A 65 -16.56 2.10 2.93
C PRO A 65 -17.21 0.89 3.64
N SER A 66 -18.38 0.46 3.18
CA SER A 66 -19.09 -0.70 3.73
C SER A 66 -18.31 -2.01 3.56
N LEU A 67 -17.59 -2.16 2.44
CA LEU A 67 -16.77 -3.34 2.18
C LEU A 67 -15.49 -3.31 3.02
N TRP A 68 -14.89 -2.14 3.24
CA TRP A 68 -13.78 -1.98 4.18
C TRP A 68 -14.13 -2.42 5.60
N ALA A 69 -15.34 -2.11 6.05
CA ALA A 69 -15.82 -2.55 7.36
C ALA A 69 -15.97 -4.07 7.49
N SER A 70 -16.16 -4.82 6.39
CA SER A 70 -16.29 -6.28 6.44
C SER A 70 -14.97 -7.03 6.29
N ILE A 71 -13.96 -6.43 5.65
CA ILE A 71 -12.66 -7.08 5.37
C ILE A 71 -11.48 -6.53 6.21
N GLY A 72 -11.66 -5.38 6.87
CA GLY A 72 -10.59 -4.69 7.56
C GLY A 72 -10.94 -4.26 8.98
N GLU A 73 -9.89 -3.90 9.72
CA GLU A 73 -9.95 -3.32 11.06
C GLU A 73 -9.07 -2.07 11.10
N PRO A 74 -9.59 -0.90 11.53
CA PRO A 74 -8.77 0.29 11.67
C PRO A 74 -7.55 0.03 12.56
N VAL A 75 -6.39 0.53 12.15
CA VAL A 75 -5.21 0.50 13.02
C VAL A 75 -5.47 1.45 14.17
N GLN A 76 -5.55 0.90 15.38
CA GLN A 76 -5.79 1.67 16.60
C GLN A 76 -4.50 2.24 17.15
N ALA A 77 -3.45 1.42 17.23
CA ALA A 77 -2.17 1.83 17.77
C ALA A 77 -1.01 1.01 17.22
N ALA A 78 0.16 1.66 17.16
CA ALA A 78 1.43 0.97 17.02
C ALA A 78 2.16 1.01 18.37
N CYS A 79 2.42 -0.17 18.92
CA CYS A 79 3.06 -0.36 20.21
C CYS A 79 4.53 -0.74 19.99
N PHE A 80 5.43 -0.02 20.64
CA PHE A 80 6.86 -0.29 20.60
C PHE A 80 7.31 -0.79 21.96
N ALA A 81 7.80 -2.02 22.01
CA ALA A 81 8.30 -2.65 23.22
C ALA A 81 9.83 -2.83 23.14
N ASP A 82 10.53 -2.80 24.27
CA ASP A 82 11.94 -3.18 24.39
C ASP A 82 12.04 -4.23 25.50
N GLU A 83 12.59 -5.40 25.15
CA GLU A 83 12.62 -6.58 26.05
C GLU A 83 11.25 -6.88 26.69
N GLY A 84 10.21 -6.75 25.86
CA GLY A 84 8.81 -6.98 26.23
C GLY A 84 8.14 -5.88 27.05
N ALA A 85 8.87 -4.88 27.57
CA ALA A 85 8.29 -3.71 28.24
C ALA A 85 7.82 -2.67 27.22
N LEU A 86 6.63 -2.09 27.38
CA LEU A 86 6.15 -1.06 26.47
C LEU A 86 6.91 0.25 26.70
N VAL A 87 7.57 0.73 25.64
CA VAL A 87 8.38 1.96 25.68
C VAL A 87 7.64 3.13 25.05
N ALA A 88 6.83 2.87 24.03
CA ALA A 88 6.01 3.89 23.38
C ALA A 88 4.74 3.29 22.78
N ILE A 89 3.67 4.07 22.79
CA ILE A 89 2.44 3.80 22.05
C ILE A 89 2.23 5.00 21.13
N LEU A 90 2.14 4.74 19.84
CA LEU A 90 1.57 5.72 18.92
C LEU A 90 0.09 5.41 18.76
N ASP A 91 -0.75 6.26 19.37
CA ASP A 91 -2.19 6.24 19.13
C ASP A 91 -2.47 6.79 17.73
N LEU A 92 -3.12 5.98 16.90
CA LEU A 92 -3.45 6.31 15.51
C LEU A 92 -4.95 6.63 15.34
N GLN A 93 -5.71 6.64 16.44
CA GLN A 93 -7.08 7.15 16.49
C GLN A 93 -7.11 8.66 16.79
N ASP A 94 -6.08 9.20 17.45
CA ASP A 94 -6.10 10.56 17.97
C ASP A 94 -6.11 11.65 16.86
N ASP A 95 -7.07 12.56 16.96
CA ASP A 95 -7.40 13.59 15.95
C ASP A 95 -6.25 14.60 15.73
N ALA A 96 -5.30 14.69 16.66
CA ALA A 96 -4.16 15.61 16.57
C ALA A 96 -3.26 15.33 15.35
N LEU A 97 -3.13 14.06 14.93
CA LEU A 97 -2.45 13.68 13.68
C LEU A 97 -3.35 13.86 12.44
N GLN A 98 -4.68 13.90 12.63
CA GLN A 98 -5.64 14.07 11.55
C GLN A 98 -5.81 15.55 11.13
N LYS A 99 -5.61 16.49 12.05
CA LYS A 99 -5.76 17.95 11.84
C LYS A 99 -4.68 18.61 10.97
N HIS A 100 -3.56 17.94 10.72
CA HIS A 100 -2.48 18.48 9.89
C HIS A 100 -2.57 18.12 8.38
N SER A 101 -3.71 17.58 7.93
CA SER A 101 -4.01 17.47 6.50
C SER A 101 -4.66 18.77 5.99
N PRO A 102 -4.10 19.48 4.99
CA PRO A 102 -4.48 20.86 4.66
C PRO A 102 -5.84 21.01 3.95
N ALA A 103 -6.65 19.95 3.83
CA ALA A 103 -7.93 20.01 3.14
C ALA A 103 -9.09 20.62 3.95
N ALA A 104 -8.89 20.97 5.22
CA ALA A 104 -9.98 21.42 6.10
C ALA A 104 -10.08 22.95 6.32
N ASN A 105 -9.15 23.75 5.80
CA ASN A 105 -9.18 25.22 5.99
C ASN A 105 -9.65 25.97 4.74
N THR A 106 -10.88 25.71 4.32
CA THR A 106 -11.68 26.66 3.54
C THR A 106 -13.10 26.67 4.09
N ALA A 107 -13.27 27.29 5.25
CA ALA A 107 -14.57 27.79 5.68
C ALA A 107 -14.35 29.11 6.43
N ALA A 108 -15.05 30.12 5.92
CA ALA A 108 -15.01 31.54 6.24
C ALA A 108 -14.79 31.88 7.72
N ALA A 109 -13.88 32.83 7.93
CA ALA A 109 -13.84 33.64 9.13
C ALA A 109 -15.07 34.56 9.16
N GLU A 110 -16.00 34.31 10.08
CA GLU A 110 -16.94 35.33 10.54
C GLU A 110 -16.72 35.58 12.03
N VAL A 111 -16.26 36.81 12.29
CA VAL A 111 -16.09 37.40 13.60
C VAL A 111 -17.48 37.76 14.13
N THR A 112 -17.91 37.17 15.25
CA THR A 112 -18.97 37.75 16.08
C THR A 112 -18.60 37.68 17.56
N ALA A 113 -18.72 38.84 18.21
CA ALA A 113 -18.41 39.09 19.60
C ALA A 113 -19.48 38.51 20.54
N ALA A 114 -19.05 37.92 21.65
CA ALA A 114 -19.92 37.47 22.74
C ALA A 114 -20.22 38.60 23.74
N PRO A 115 -21.42 38.67 24.32
CA PRO A 115 -21.62 39.28 25.63
C PRO A 115 -21.69 38.21 26.73
N CYS A 116 -21.08 38.53 27.87
CA CYS A 116 -21.17 37.78 29.14
C CYS A 116 -22.62 37.58 29.59
N GLY A 117 -22.92 36.38 30.08
CA GLY A 117 -24.13 36.08 30.84
C GLY A 117 -23.96 34.78 31.62
N ASP A 118 -24.03 34.88 32.95
CA ASP A 118 -24.01 33.78 33.91
C ASP A 118 -25.20 32.84 33.72
N GLY A 119 -24.95 31.53 33.68
CA GLY A 119 -25.99 30.51 33.65
C GLY A 119 -25.42 29.12 33.84
N GLN A 120 -25.68 28.50 34.99
CA GLN A 120 -25.42 27.09 35.26
C GLN A 120 -26.18 26.22 34.25
N VAL A 121 -25.47 25.37 33.51
CA VAL A 121 -26.07 24.38 32.59
C VAL A 121 -25.77 22.96 33.08
N ASN A 122 -26.82 22.17 33.16
CA ASN A 122 -26.84 20.79 33.65
C ASN A 122 -26.00 19.84 32.76
N ALA A 123 -25.13 19.06 33.39
CA ALA A 123 -24.20 18.11 32.76
C ALA A 123 -24.85 16.89 32.05
N ALA A 124 -26.18 16.84 31.93
CA ALA A 124 -26.90 15.74 31.30
C ALA A 124 -27.32 16.03 29.83
N GLU A 125 -27.45 17.30 29.44
CA GLU A 125 -27.82 17.68 28.06
C GLU A 125 -26.60 17.82 27.14
N SER A 126 -25.40 18.02 27.69
CA SER A 126 -24.14 18.10 26.94
C SER A 126 -23.73 16.78 26.29
N THR A 127 -24.11 15.64 26.89
CA THR A 127 -23.73 14.30 26.40
C THR A 127 -24.54 13.90 25.18
N GLN A 128 -25.82 14.31 25.10
CA GLN A 128 -26.65 14.06 23.92
C GLN A 128 -26.30 15.01 22.75
N GLN A 129 -25.92 16.26 23.02
CA GLN A 129 -25.46 17.17 21.96
C GLN A 129 -24.06 16.79 21.43
N GLN A 130 -23.15 16.28 22.27
CA GLN A 130 -21.87 15.71 21.78
C GLN A 130 -22.10 14.44 20.94
N GLN A 131 -22.99 13.54 21.35
CA GLN A 131 -23.31 12.34 20.56
C GLN A 131 -24.02 12.66 19.23
N GLN A 132 -24.86 13.71 19.18
CA GLN A 132 -25.51 14.14 17.94
C GLN A 132 -24.59 14.94 17.01
N GLN A 133 -23.61 15.69 17.53
CA GLN A 133 -22.58 16.33 16.70
C GLN A 133 -21.60 15.34 16.07
N HIS A 134 -21.43 14.14 16.65
CA HIS A 134 -20.65 13.05 16.04
C HIS A 134 -21.37 12.32 14.90
N ALA A 135 -22.69 12.43 14.79
CA ALA A 135 -23.49 11.71 13.79
C ALA A 135 -23.52 12.38 12.39
N GLY A 136 -22.90 13.55 12.23
CA GLY A 136 -22.96 14.35 11.00
C GLY A 136 -21.64 14.52 10.23
N ARG A 137 -20.52 13.92 10.67
CA ARG A 137 -19.25 14.00 9.95
C ARG A 137 -19.11 12.80 9.02
N ALA A 138 -18.96 13.05 7.71
CA ALA A 138 -18.49 12.05 6.77
C ALA A 138 -17.29 11.32 7.40
N HIS A 139 -17.41 10.00 7.61
CA HIS A 139 -16.39 9.22 8.30
C HIS A 139 -15.05 9.40 7.58
N ALA A 140 -14.15 10.19 8.16
CA ALA A 140 -12.78 10.33 7.66
C ALA A 140 -12.13 8.93 7.67
N LEU A 141 -11.48 8.56 6.57
CA LEU A 141 -10.76 7.29 6.48
C LEU A 141 -9.69 7.22 7.59
N PRO A 142 -9.51 6.04 8.23
CA PRO A 142 -8.53 5.88 9.30
C PRO A 142 -7.10 6.12 8.77
N ALA A 143 -6.15 6.38 9.68
CA ALA A 143 -4.73 6.55 9.35
C ALA A 143 -4.13 5.28 8.70
N GLY A 144 -4.63 4.11 9.10
CA GLY A 144 -4.36 2.83 8.46
C GLY A 144 -5.46 1.84 8.76
N MET A 145 -5.47 0.74 8.01
CA MET A 145 -6.38 -0.37 8.21
C MET A 145 -5.61 -1.68 8.09
N LEU A 146 -5.71 -2.52 9.11
CA LEU A 146 -5.29 -3.91 9.02
C LEU A 146 -6.26 -4.64 8.10
N VAL A 147 -5.72 -5.37 7.13
CA VAL A 147 -6.45 -6.16 6.14
C VAL A 147 -5.63 -7.39 5.80
N VAL A 148 -6.25 -8.48 5.40
CA VAL A 148 -5.51 -9.55 4.71
C VAL A 148 -5.61 -9.29 3.21
N GLN A 149 -4.47 -9.27 2.51
CA GLN A 149 -4.44 -8.98 1.05
C GLN A 149 -5.41 -9.86 0.26
N ALA A 150 -5.59 -11.13 0.65
CA ALA A 150 -6.51 -12.04 -0.02
C ALA A 150 -7.95 -11.50 -0.05
N ASP A 151 -8.37 -10.78 1.00
CA ASP A 151 -9.71 -10.19 1.08
C ASP A 151 -9.80 -8.94 0.18
N VAL A 152 -8.71 -8.17 0.06
CA VAL A 152 -8.61 -7.04 -0.89
C VAL A 152 -8.63 -7.55 -2.34
N GLU A 153 -7.88 -8.61 -2.64
CA GLU A 153 -7.89 -9.26 -3.95
C GLU A 153 -9.27 -9.81 -4.28
N ALA A 154 -9.93 -10.48 -3.33
CA ALA A 154 -11.28 -11.01 -3.51
C ALA A 154 -12.29 -9.90 -3.80
N ALA A 155 -12.20 -8.77 -3.09
CA ALA A 155 -13.03 -7.58 -3.35
C ALA A 155 -12.82 -7.04 -4.77
N LEU A 156 -11.58 -6.91 -5.23
CA LEU A 156 -11.26 -6.43 -6.57
C LEU A 156 -11.66 -7.43 -7.67
N VAL A 157 -11.50 -8.73 -7.44
CA VAL A 157 -11.97 -9.78 -8.36
C VAL A 157 -13.49 -9.74 -8.49
N ALA A 158 -14.21 -9.59 -7.37
CA ALA A 158 -15.66 -9.46 -7.38
C ALA A 158 -16.09 -8.20 -8.14
N LEU A 159 -15.46 -7.05 -7.90
CA LEU A 159 -15.70 -5.81 -8.64
C LEU A 159 -15.52 -5.99 -10.15
N LEU A 160 -14.40 -6.57 -10.59
CA LEU A 160 -14.11 -6.83 -11.99
C LEU A 160 -15.18 -7.70 -12.66
N ARG A 161 -15.58 -8.77 -11.99
CA ARG A 161 -16.61 -9.69 -12.50
C ARG A 161 -17.99 -9.04 -12.54
N ASP A 162 -18.41 -8.45 -11.42
CA ASP A 162 -19.80 -8.06 -11.20
C ASP A 162 -20.13 -6.69 -11.84
N SER A 163 -19.16 -5.77 -11.91
CA SER A 163 -19.37 -4.43 -12.50
C SER A 163 -18.87 -4.30 -13.93
N PHE A 164 -17.87 -5.09 -14.33
CA PHE A 164 -17.23 -4.95 -15.65
C PHE A 164 -17.30 -6.21 -16.51
N GLY A 165 -17.80 -7.34 -15.98
CA GLY A 165 -17.83 -8.61 -16.71
C GLY A 165 -16.44 -9.20 -17.01
N ILE A 166 -15.39 -8.72 -16.32
CA ILE A 166 -14.00 -9.13 -16.52
C ILE A 166 -13.67 -10.25 -15.55
N THR A 167 -13.19 -11.38 -16.07
CA THR A 167 -12.70 -12.51 -15.28
C THR A 167 -11.19 -12.65 -15.41
N VAL A 168 -10.54 -13.09 -14.34
CA VAL A 168 -9.10 -13.39 -14.37
C VAL A 168 -8.87 -14.71 -15.09
N GLN A 169 -8.11 -14.69 -16.18
CA GLN A 169 -7.66 -15.91 -16.85
C GLN A 169 -6.53 -16.56 -16.04
N ARG A 170 -6.89 -17.56 -15.22
CA ARG A 170 -5.98 -18.34 -14.37
C ARG A 170 -5.18 -19.37 -15.18
N ASN A 171 -4.19 -20.01 -14.56
CA ASN A 171 -3.31 -21.01 -15.19
C ASN A 171 -2.63 -20.53 -16.48
N THR A 172 -2.43 -19.22 -16.62
CA THR A 172 -1.99 -18.58 -17.86
C THR A 172 -0.76 -17.74 -17.59
N SER A 173 0.30 -17.98 -18.36
CA SER A 173 1.56 -17.25 -18.26
C SER A 173 1.89 -16.52 -19.56
N LEU A 174 2.53 -15.35 -19.46
CA LEU A 174 3.16 -14.71 -20.60
C LEU A 174 4.54 -15.35 -20.82
N SER A 175 4.74 -15.99 -21.97
CA SER A 175 6.01 -16.66 -22.31
C SER A 175 6.89 -15.86 -23.28
N ALA A 176 6.30 -14.98 -24.08
CA ALA A 176 7.03 -14.05 -24.95
C ALA A 176 6.15 -12.84 -25.32
N PHE A 177 6.76 -11.74 -25.75
CA PHE A 177 6.06 -10.66 -26.44
C PHE A 177 6.97 -10.00 -27.48
N THR A 178 6.35 -9.41 -28.50
CA THR A 178 7.02 -8.58 -29.50
C THR A 178 6.20 -7.31 -29.72
N VAL A 179 6.85 -6.16 -29.73
CA VAL A 179 6.20 -4.90 -30.13
C VAL A 179 6.19 -4.85 -31.66
N VAL A 180 5.00 -4.68 -32.25
CA VAL A 180 4.82 -4.72 -33.71
C VAL A 180 5.43 -3.47 -34.35
N ASP A 181 5.94 -3.58 -35.58
CA ASP A 181 6.79 -2.56 -36.24
C ASP A 181 6.16 -1.16 -36.37
N ASP A 182 4.83 -1.07 -36.36
CA ASP A 182 4.09 0.21 -36.34
C ASP A 182 4.05 0.88 -34.94
N SER A 183 4.64 0.22 -33.94
CA SER A 183 4.65 0.60 -32.53
C SER A 183 3.25 0.91 -31.98
N SER A 184 2.18 0.34 -32.55
CA SER A 184 0.81 0.58 -32.11
C SER A 184 0.31 -0.48 -31.12
N SER A 185 0.94 -1.65 -31.12
CA SER A 185 0.48 -2.83 -30.39
C SER A 185 1.61 -3.76 -29.95
N VAL A 186 1.27 -4.67 -29.04
CA VAL A 186 2.14 -5.71 -28.49
C VAL A 186 1.51 -7.07 -28.78
N LEU A 187 2.23 -7.92 -29.52
CA LEU A 187 1.84 -9.31 -29.74
C LEU A 187 2.39 -10.16 -28.59
N CYS A 188 1.49 -10.72 -27.78
CA CYS A 188 1.81 -11.45 -26.57
C CYS A 188 1.56 -12.95 -26.78
N THR A 189 2.54 -13.79 -26.45
CA THR A 189 2.38 -15.25 -26.47
C THR A 189 2.00 -15.74 -25.08
N LEU A 190 0.79 -16.27 -24.96
CA LEU A 190 0.25 -16.81 -23.71
C LEU A 190 0.34 -18.33 -23.71
N THR A 191 0.78 -18.90 -22.60
CA THR A 191 0.86 -20.34 -22.39
C THR A 191 -0.09 -20.74 -21.26
N ASN A 192 -1.08 -21.56 -21.59
CA ASN A 192 -2.06 -22.11 -20.66
C ASN A 192 -1.59 -23.49 -20.19
N THR A 193 -1.73 -23.76 -18.90
CA THR A 193 -1.46 -25.09 -18.32
C THR A 193 -2.76 -25.72 -17.86
N SER A 194 -3.16 -26.82 -18.49
CA SER A 194 -4.36 -27.58 -18.09
C SER A 194 -3.96 -28.90 -17.46
N SER A 195 -4.53 -29.21 -16.30
CA SER A 195 -4.51 -30.57 -15.74
C SER A 195 -5.73 -31.33 -16.26
N SER A 196 -5.53 -32.33 -17.10
CA SER A 196 -6.56 -33.35 -17.33
C SER A 196 -6.82 -34.06 -15.99
N GLY A 197 -8.08 -34.17 -15.56
CA GLY A 197 -8.52 -34.60 -14.23
C GLY A 197 -8.21 -36.05 -13.80
N SER A 198 -7.02 -36.56 -14.11
CA SER A 198 -6.46 -37.79 -13.57
C SER A 198 -5.42 -37.43 -12.52
N SER A 199 -5.54 -38.01 -11.33
CA SER A 199 -4.70 -37.81 -10.14
C SER A 199 -3.23 -38.23 -10.31
N SER A 200 -2.77 -38.53 -11.52
CA SER A 200 -1.37 -38.78 -11.85
C SER A 200 -0.71 -37.50 -12.35
N SER A 201 0.37 -37.07 -11.72
CA SER A 201 1.07 -35.80 -11.99
C SER A 201 1.77 -35.69 -13.36
N SER A 202 1.50 -36.60 -14.30
CA SER A 202 2.29 -36.77 -15.52
C SER A 202 1.66 -36.24 -16.80
N ASP A 203 0.39 -35.80 -16.80
CA ASP A 203 -0.27 -35.32 -18.02
C ASP A 203 -0.74 -33.87 -17.88
N ARG A 204 0.24 -32.95 -17.81
CA ARG A 204 -0.02 -31.51 -17.97
C ARG A 204 0.09 -31.16 -19.45
N THR A 205 -1.02 -30.77 -20.05
CA THR A 205 -1.01 -30.24 -21.41
C THR A 205 -0.75 -28.74 -21.35
N THR A 206 0.20 -28.27 -22.15
CA THR A 206 0.49 -26.85 -22.32
C THR A 206 0.09 -26.43 -23.72
N THR A 207 -0.72 -25.39 -23.83
CA THR A 207 -1.13 -24.82 -25.11
C THR A 207 -0.71 -23.37 -25.18
N SER A 208 -0.09 -22.98 -26.30
CA SER A 208 0.34 -21.61 -26.52
C SER A 208 -0.46 -20.98 -27.65
N HIS A 209 -0.86 -19.72 -27.46
CA HIS A 209 -1.58 -18.94 -28.45
C HIS A 209 -1.14 -17.47 -28.35
N GLN A 210 -1.34 -16.71 -29.42
CA GLN A 210 -0.99 -15.30 -29.46
C GLN A 210 -2.22 -14.43 -29.26
N VAL A 211 -2.06 -13.35 -28.51
CA VAL A 211 -3.05 -12.29 -28.33
C VAL A 211 -2.42 -10.96 -28.67
N LYS A 212 -3.18 -10.10 -29.35
CA LYS A 212 -2.78 -8.73 -29.61
C LYS A 212 -3.29 -7.84 -28.49
N ALA A 213 -2.44 -6.94 -28.00
CA ALA A 213 -2.77 -5.99 -26.96
C ALA A 213 -2.32 -4.59 -27.37
N SER A 214 -3.04 -3.55 -26.96
CA SER A 214 -2.61 -2.16 -27.17
C SER A 214 -1.41 -1.81 -26.27
N TYR A 215 -1.41 -2.35 -25.05
CA TYR A 215 -0.34 -2.21 -24.06
C TYR A 215 -0.19 -3.48 -23.22
N LEU A 216 1.00 -3.67 -22.66
CA LEU A 216 1.33 -4.75 -21.73
C LEU A 216 1.77 -4.17 -20.38
N ILE A 217 1.11 -4.55 -19.29
CA ILE A 217 1.48 -4.15 -17.92
C ILE A 217 1.94 -5.39 -17.14
N GLY A 218 3.20 -5.41 -16.72
CA GLY A 218 3.75 -6.39 -15.79
C GLY A 218 3.47 -6.03 -14.34
N CYS A 219 2.54 -6.78 -13.74
CA CYS A 219 2.16 -6.74 -12.32
C CYS A 219 2.44 -8.09 -11.64
N ASP A 220 3.37 -8.87 -12.19
CA ASP A 220 3.65 -10.28 -11.93
C ASP A 220 4.73 -10.51 -10.86
N GLY A 221 4.82 -9.57 -9.92
CA GLY A 221 5.53 -9.72 -8.65
C GLY A 221 7.06 -9.72 -8.74
N GLY A 222 7.71 -10.03 -7.62
CA GLY A 222 9.17 -9.93 -7.47
C GLY A 222 9.97 -10.84 -8.42
N ARG A 223 9.33 -11.86 -9.01
CA ARG A 223 9.92 -12.79 -9.99
C ARG A 223 9.47 -12.54 -11.43
N SER A 224 8.86 -11.39 -11.70
CA SER A 224 8.27 -10.93 -12.96
C SER A 224 8.90 -11.55 -14.21
N ALA A 225 8.08 -12.28 -14.96
CA ALA A 225 8.36 -12.75 -16.30
C ALA A 225 8.47 -11.58 -17.28
N VAL A 226 7.57 -10.58 -17.19
CA VAL A 226 7.62 -9.39 -18.07
C VAL A 226 8.96 -8.67 -17.95
N ARG A 227 9.44 -8.41 -16.72
CA ARG A 227 10.75 -7.80 -16.47
C ARG A 227 11.90 -8.62 -17.07
N LYS A 228 11.84 -9.95 -16.95
CA LYS A 228 12.87 -10.85 -17.48
C LYS A 228 12.87 -10.86 -19.01
N LEU A 229 11.70 -10.89 -19.65
CA LEU A 229 11.53 -10.84 -21.09
C LEU A 229 12.03 -9.50 -21.68
N LEU A 230 11.88 -8.40 -20.93
CA LEU A 230 12.49 -7.11 -21.26
C LEU A 230 14.02 -7.08 -21.12
N GLY A 231 14.64 -8.12 -20.54
CA GLY A 231 16.08 -8.13 -20.25
C GLY A 231 16.50 -7.11 -19.18
N CYS A 232 15.56 -6.63 -18.36
CA CYS A 232 15.84 -5.58 -17.39
C CYS A 232 16.69 -6.08 -16.23
N GLN A 233 17.78 -5.38 -15.95
CA GLN A 233 18.54 -5.59 -14.72
C GLN A 233 17.71 -5.15 -13.51
N PHE A 234 17.67 -6.01 -12.48
CA PHE A 234 16.99 -5.70 -11.23
C PHE A 234 18.00 -5.31 -10.15
N GLY A 235 18.48 -4.07 -10.28
CA GLY A 235 19.58 -3.52 -9.50
C GLY A 235 19.24 -3.42 -8.02
N GLY A 236 20.22 -3.70 -7.15
CA GLY A 236 20.06 -3.71 -5.70
C GLY A 236 20.66 -4.96 -5.06
N SER A 237 20.36 -5.19 -3.78
CA SER A 237 20.98 -6.24 -2.96
C SER A 237 19.95 -7.12 -2.25
N THR A 238 20.34 -8.35 -1.99
CA THR A 238 19.64 -9.23 -1.05
C THR A 238 20.32 -9.09 0.30
N LEU A 239 19.56 -8.78 1.34
CA LEU A 239 20.11 -8.67 2.70
C LEU A 239 20.36 -10.07 3.24
N ASP A 240 21.51 -10.27 3.88
CA ASP A 240 21.88 -11.55 4.47
C ASP A 240 21.24 -11.70 5.86
N GLN A 241 19.92 -11.67 5.87
CA GLN A 241 19.09 -11.81 7.05
C GLN A 241 17.99 -12.82 6.76
N ARG A 242 17.75 -13.71 7.73
CA ARG A 242 16.69 -14.70 7.66
C ARG A 242 15.45 -14.17 8.37
N TRP A 243 14.34 -14.14 7.66
CA TRP A 243 13.06 -13.70 8.21
C TRP A 243 12.09 -14.87 8.24
N LEU A 244 11.49 -15.07 9.40
CA LEU A 244 10.49 -16.07 9.66
C LEU A 244 9.15 -15.37 9.84
N LEU A 245 8.11 -15.98 9.28
CA LEU A 245 6.74 -15.54 9.40
C LEU A 245 5.89 -16.76 9.75
N GLY A 246 5.07 -16.61 10.78
CA GLY A 246 4.09 -17.61 11.16
C GLY A 246 2.73 -16.99 11.40
N ASP A 247 1.69 -17.60 10.84
CA ASP A 247 0.30 -17.34 11.21
C ASP A 247 -0.18 -18.48 12.10
N PHE A 248 -0.78 -18.12 13.23
CA PHE A 248 -1.20 -19.08 14.23
C PHE A 248 -2.60 -18.78 14.73
N LYS A 249 -3.32 -19.82 15.13
CA LYS A 249 -4.36 -19.64 16.16
C LYS A 249 -3.69 -19.44 17.52
N TYR A 250 -4.30 -18.63 18.37
CA TYR A 250 -3.78 -18.34 19.70
C TYR A 250 -4.88 -18.20 20.75
N GLU A 251 -4.49 -18.42 22.00
CA GLU A 251 -5.30 -18.18 23.19
C GLU A 251 -4.54 -17.25 24.14
N MET A 252 -5.30 -16.51 24.96
CA MET A 252 -4.72 -15.73 26.05
C MET A 252 -4.48 -16.64 27.25
N ASP A 253 -3.26 -16.61 27.80
CA ASP A 253 -2.84 -17.43 28.92
C ASP A 253 -1.92 -16.66 29.87
N GLU A 254 -2.53 -16.13 30.94
CA GLU A 254 -1.85 -15.33 31.97
C GLU A 254 -0.72 -16.11 32.68
N SER A 255 -0.72 -17.45 32.62
CA SER A 255 0.31 -18.27 33.24
C SER A 255 1.66 -18.19 32.51
N ILE A 256 1.66 -17.94 31.19
CA ILE A 256 2.87 -17.94 30.35
C ILE A 256 3.86 -16.84 30.76
N ASN A 257 3.40 -15.81 31.46
CA ASN A 257 4.22 -14.71 31.95
C ASN A 257 3.75 -14.19 33.33
N ALA A 258 3.29 -15.08 34.21
CA ALA A 258 2.66 -14.71 35.49
C ALA A 258 3.54 -13.84 36.43
N ALA A 259 4.87 -13.89 36.28
CA ALA A 259 5.80 -13.04 37.03
C ALA A 259 5.73 -11.55 36.62
N HIS A 260 5.25 -11.26 35.40
CA HIS A 260 5.14 -9.92 34.87
C HIS A 260 3.69 -9.43 35.00
N LYS A 261 3.47 -8.41 35.83
CA LYS A 261 2.18 -7.73 35.90
C LYS A 261 2.11 -6.66 34.80
N PRO A 262 1.25 -6.81 33.77
CA PRO A 262 1.12 -5.80 32.72
C PRO A 262 0.62 -4.49 33.33
N GLN A 263 1.24 -3.38 32.94
CA GLN A 263 0.83 -2.04 33.35
C GLN A 263 -0.06 -1.39 32.29
N HIS A 264 0.03 -1.87 31.04
CA HIS A 264 -0.81 -1.44 29.94
C HIS A 264 -1.51 -2.64 29.26
N PRO A 265 -2.75 -2.51 28.75
CA PRO A 265 -3.44 -3.60 28.06
C PRO A 265 -2.66 -4.22 26.90
N CYS A 266 -1.90 -3.42 26.15
CA CYS A 266 -1.05 -3.91 25.06
C CYS A 266 0.21 -4.67 25.51
N GLU A 267 0.55 -4.70 26.81
CA GLU A 267 1.71 -5.46 27.33
C GLU A 267 1.37 -6.92 27.63
N GLY A 268 0.18 -7.16 28.17
CA GLY A 268 -0.28 -8.50 28.54
C GLY A 268 -1.31 -9.08 27.56
N GLY A 269 -1.92 -8.25 26.73
CA GLY A 269 -3.06 -8.61 25.89
C GLY A 269 -2.86 -8.32 24.40
N MET A 270 -3.49 -9.15 23.58
CA MET A 270 -3.59 -8.94 22.14
C MET A 270 -4.87 -8.18 21.80
N GLN A 271 -4.74 -6.90 21.42
CA GLN A 271 -5.88 -6.04 21.07
C GLN A 271 -6.05 -5.92 19.56
N ARG A 272 -7.31 -5.92 19.11
CA ARG A 272 -7.66 -5.73 17.70
C ARG A 272 -7.14 -4.39 17.18
N GLY A 273 -6.69 -4.40 15.93
CA GLY A 273 -6.13 -3.20 15.29
C GLY A 273 -4.80 -2.70 15.89
N THR A 274 -4.12 -3.47 16.74
CA THR A 274 -2.79 -3.09 17.25
C THR A 274 -1.66 -3.74 16.45
N LEU A 275 -0.54 -3.04 16.32
CA LEU A 275 0.71 -3.54 15.75
C LEU A 275 1.76 -3.48 16.85
N ILE A 276 2.23 -4.62 17.34
CA ILE A 276 3.27 -4.65 18.39
C ILE A 276 4.61 -4.95 17.74
N LEU A 277 5.58 -4.07 17.92
CA LEU A 277 6.96 -4.21 17.46
C LEU A 277 7.89 -4.23 18.66
N SER A 278 8.60 -5.33 18.85
CA SER A 278 9.57 -5.52 19.92
C SER A 278 10.95 -5.80 19.32
N PRO A 279 11.87 -4.81 19.24
CA PRO A 279 13.29 -5.10 19.20
C PRO A 279 13.70 -6.03 20.35
N THR A 280 14.63 -6.93 20.06
CA THR A 280 15.24 -7.87 21.00
C THR A 280 16.74 -7.89 20.77
N ASP A 281 17.47 -8.59 21.64
CA ASP A 281 18.88 -8.94 21.44
C ASP A 281 19.11 -9.85 20.22
N VAL A 282 18.11 -10.64 19.84
CA VAL A 282 18.14 -11.59 18.70
C VAL A 282 17.48 -11.07 17.41
N GLY A 283 16.98 -9.83 17.38
CA GLY A 283 16.39 -9.22 16.19
C GLY A 283 15.17 -8.36 16.48
N VAL A 284 14.12 -8.51 15.66
CA VAL A 284 12.86 -7.77 15.80
C VAL A 284 11.72 -8.77 15.71
N ILE A 285 10.78 -8.66 16.65
CA ILE A 285 9.55 -9.44 16.70
C ILE A 285 8.39 -8.50 16.39
N GLY A 286 7.56 -8.85 15.42
CA GLY A 286 6.32 -8.17 15.10
C GLY A 286 5.13 -9.07 15.38
N LEU A 287 4.14 -8.58 16.14
CA LEU A 287 2.90 -9.27 16.46
C LEU A 287 1.73 -8.47 15.87
N ILE A 288 0.94 -9.13 15.03
CA ILE A 288 -0.13 -8.49 14.25
C ILE A 288 -1.36 -9.39 14.28
N PRO A 289 -2.42 -9.05 15.04
CA PRO A 289 -3.71 -9.73 14.94
C PRO A 289 -4.21 -9.67 13.50
N LEU A 290 -4.70 -10.80 12.98
CA LEU A 290 -5.22 -10.84 11.63
C LEU A 290 -6.64 -10.24 11.60
N ALA A 291 -6.82 -9.19 10.78
CA ALA A 291 -8.10 -8.52 10.64
C ALA A 291 -9.21 -9.52 10.27
N ARG A 292 -10.34 -9.41 10.96
CA ARG A 292 -11.54 -10.24 10.75
C ARG A 292 -11.32 -11.74 10.92
N ARG A 293 -10.25 -12.13 11.60
CA ARG A 293 -9.90 -13.52 11.93
C ARG A 293 -9.62 -13.62 13.43
N GLU A 294 -10.68 -13.64 14.24
CA GLU A 294 -10.57 -13.69 15.70
C GLU A 294 -9.76 -14.91 16.16
N GLY A 295 -8.89 -14.69 17.15
CA GLY A 295 -7.97 -15.71 17.64
C GLY A 295 -6.86 -16.08 16.66
N GLN A 296 -6.62 -15.31 15.59
CA GLN A 296 -5.48 -15.52 14.70
C GLN A 296 -4.46 -14.38 14.78
N LEU A 297 -3.19 -14.75 14.83
CA LEU A 297 -2.05 -13.85 15.02
C LEU A 297 -0.97 -14.14 13.99
N ARG A 298 -0.43 -13.09 13.39
CA ARG A 298 0.85 -13.15 12.67
C ARG A 298 2.00 -12.78 13.59
N VAL A 299 3.02 -13.63 13.58
CA VAL A 299 4.33 -13.38 14.18
C VAL A 299 5.37 -13.27 13.08
N ILE A 300 6.06 -12.13 13.02
CA ILE A 300 7.20 -11.91 12.12
C ILE A 300 8.45 -11.80 12.97
N TRP A 301 9.49 -12.53 12.61
CA TRP A 301 10.74 -12.54 13.34
C TRP A 301 11.94 -12.44 12.40
N ASN A 302 12.86 -11.50 12.69
CA ASN A 302 14.20 -11.52 12.14
C ASN A 302 15.07 -12.52 12.91
N ALA A 303 15.21 -13.74 12.39
CA ALA A 303 16.10 -14.73 12.97
C ALA A 303 17.52 -14.44 12.52
N ASP A 304 18.34 -13.83 13.36
CA ASP A 304 19.77 -13.69 13.07
C ASP A 304 20.44 -15.08 13.23
N THR A 305 20.31 -15.92 12.19
CA THR A 305 21.01 -17.20 11.94
C THR A 305 21.08 -18.28 13.04
N GLN A 306 20.47 -18.10 14.22
CA GLN A 306 20.65 -19.00 15.38
C GLN A 306 19.67 -20.19 15.46
N CYS A 307 18.59 -20.22 14.68
CA CYS A 307 17.68 -21.37 14.63
C CYS A 307 18.00 -22.25 13.41
N PRO A 308 18.75 -23.37 13.52
CA PRO A 308 18.99 -24.26 12.40
C PRO A 308 17.70 -25.04 12.02
N GLY A 309 17.35 -25.08 10.74
CA GLY A 309 16.24 -25.90 10.22
C GLY A 309 14.94 -25.13 9.94
N GLN A 310 13.89 -25.84 9.52
CA GLN A 310 12.57 -25.24 9.28
C GLN A 310 11.94 -24.82 10.61
N PRO A 311 11.36 -23.60 10.70
CA PRO A 311 10.77 -23.14 11.95
C PRO A 311 9.55 -23.99 12.33
N SER A 312 9.41 -24.28 13.61
CA SER A 312 8.26 -24.95 14.22
C SER A 312 7.41 -23.98 15.04
N MET A 313 6.17 -24.35 15.35
CA MET A 313 5.33 -23.56 16.27
C MET A 313 5.97 -23.41 17.66
N GLU A 314 6.71 -24.43 18.10
CA GLU A 314 7.42 -24.41 19.37
C GLU A 314 8.51 -23.33 19.39
N ASP A 315 9.27 -23.18 18.30
CA ASP A 315 10.28 -22.11 18.17
C ASP A 315 9.64 -20.73 18.34
N PHE A 316 8.49 -20.50 17.70
CA PHE A 316 7.75 -19.25 17.84
C PHE A 316 7.23 -19.06 19.27
N GLN A 317 6.67 -20.10 19.90
CA GLN A 317 6.18 -20.01 21.28
C GLN A 317 7.31 -19.67 22.26
N GLN A 318 8.45 -20.36 22.16
CA GLN A 318 9.62 -20.12 23.02
C GLN A 318 10.12 -18.68 22.85
N LEU A 319 10.18 -18.19 21.62
CA LEU A 319 10.59 -16.83 21.33
C LEU A 319 9.62 -15.78 21.89
N LEU A 320 8.31 -15.99 21.75
CA LEU A 320 7.32 -15.09 22.34
C LEU A 320 7.46 -15.03 23.85
N THR A 321 7.60 -16.18 24.51
CA THR A 321 7.75 -16.28 25.97
C THR A 321 9.06 -15.66 26.44
N ALA A 322 10.17 -15.85 25.71
CA ALA A 322 11.49 -15.36 26.11
C ALA A 322 11.66 -13.85 25.93
N HIS A 323 11.02 -13.25 24.90
CA HIS A 323 11.34 -11.89 24.47
C HIS A 323 10.16 -10.91 24.48
N THR A 324 8.96 -11.38 24.82
CA THR A 324 7.78 -10.52 24.90
C THR A 324 7.04 -10.75 26.23
N ARG A 325 6.32 -9.73 26.71
CA ARG A 325 5.44 -9.87 27.88
C ARG A 325 4.03 -10.32 27.52
N GLN A 326 3.78 -10.64 26.25
CA GLN A 326 2.49 -11.09 25.80
C GLN A 326 2.14 -12.43 26.44
N GLN A 327 0.93 -12.52 26.98
CA GLN A 327 0.42 -13.74 27.61
C GLN A 327 -0.29 -14.58 26.56
N VAL A 328 0.43 -14.95 25.49
CA VAL A 328 -0.13 -15.61 24.31
C VAL A 328 0.39 -17.05 24.20
N ARG A 329 -0.55 -18.00 24.10
CA ARG A 329 -0.30 -19.41 23.78
C ARG A 329 -0.66 -19.69 22.33
N LEU A 330 0.30 -20.10 21.51
CA LEU A 330 0.06 -20.56 20.14
C LEU A 330 -0.52 -21.98 20.17
N THR A 331 -1.62 -22.21 19.48
CA THR A 331 -2.36 -23.48 19.52
C THR A 331 -2.30 -24.27 18.21
N GLU A 332 -2.29 -23.58 17.06
CA GLU A 332 -2.29 -24.23 15.74
C GLU A 332 -1.50 -23.40 14.71
N PRO A 333 -0.55 -24.00 13.97
CA PRO A 333 0.12 -23.33 12.86
C PRO A 333 -0.78 -23.32 11.61
N ILE A 334 -1.14 -22.14 11.14
CA ILE A 334 -1.90 -21.94 9.89
C ILE A 334 -0.93 -21.85 8.71
N TRP A 335 0.16 -21.11 8.87
CA TRP A 335 1.16 -20.92 7.84
C TRP A 335 2.52 -20.64 8.46
N LEU A 336 3.57 -21.27 7.92
CA LEU A 336 4.95 -21.03 8.28
C LEU A 336 5.75 -20.76 7.02
N SER A 337 6.50 -19.66 7.00
CA SER A 337 7.27 -19.24 5.83
C SER A 337 8.61 -18.62 6.23
N GLU A 338 9.64 -18.97 5.48
CA GLU A 338 10.93 -18.31 5.52
C GLU A 338 11.12 -17.46 4.26
N PHE A 339 11.65 -16.26 4.42
CA PHE A 339 12.02 -15.41 3.30
C PHE A 339 13.28 -14.59 3.55
N LYS A 340 13.94 -14.22 2.45
CA LYS A 340 15.03 -13.22 2.45
C LYS A 340 14.47 -11.89 1.97
N ILE A 341 15.00 -10.80 2.54
CA ILE A 341 14.65 -9.45 2.12
C ILE A 341 15.47 -9.08 0.88
N ASN A 342 14.77 -8.61 -0.14
CA ASN A 342 15.38 -8.05 -1.35
C ASN A 342 15.05 -6.56 -1.40
N GLU A 343 16.08 -5.75 -1.66
CA GLU A 343 15.97 -4.31 -1.92
C GLU A 343 16.44 -4.09 -3.35
N ARG A 344 15.51 -4.04 -4.30
CA ARG A 344 15.84 -3.95 -5.73
C ARG A 344 14.85 -3.08 -6.49
N GLN A 345 15.31 -2.43 -7.55
CA GLN A 345 14.49 -1.62 -8.43
C GLN A 345 15.04 -1.66 -9.86
N VAL A 346 14.14 -1.64 -10.84
CA VAL A 346 14.51 -1.44 -12.24
C VAL A 346 14.72 0.05 -12.52
N ARG A 347 15.68 0.40 -13.38
CA ARG A 347 15.98 1.81 -13.69
C ARG A 347 14.85 2.54 -14.41
N ARG A 348 14.02 1.82 -15.14
CA ARG A 348 12.96 2.38 -15.98
C ARG A 348 11.74 1.49 -15.91
N TYR A 349 10.57 2.08 -15.75
CA TYR A 349 9.28 1.39 -15.62
C TYR A 349 8.54 1.33 -16.96
N LEU A 350 8.88 2.22 -17.91
CA LEU A 350 8.34 2.26 -19.26
C LEU A 350 9.36 1.79 -20.30
N HIS A 351 8.93 0.90 -21.17
CA HIS A 351 9.74 0.29 -22.22
C HIS A 351 9.03 0.37 -23.57
N HIS A 352 9.81 0.25 -24.65
CA HIS A 352 9.31 0.27 -26.02
C HIS A 352 8.36 1.44 -26.31
N GLY A 353 8.79 2.67 -26.02
CA GLY A 353 7.97 3.87 -26.24
C GLY A 353 6.71 3.94 -25.37
N GLY A 354 6.70 3.26 -24.22
CA GLY A 354 5.54 3.23 -23.31
C GLY A 354 4.52 2.14 -23.63
N ARG A 355 4.86 1.15 -24.47
CA ARG A 355 3.98 0.01 -24.78
C ARG A 355 4.04 -1.12 -23.76
N VAL A 356 5.17 -1.25 -23.07
CA VAL A 356 5.37 -2.26 -22.03
C VAL A 356 5.76 -1.56 -20.73
N LEU A 357 4.99 -1.80 -19.67
CA LEU A 357 5.10 -1.08 -18.40
C LEU A 357 5.24 -2.06 -17.24
N LEU A 358 5.94 -1.65 -16.18
CA LEU A 358 6.09 -2.44 -14.94
C LEU A 358 5.50 -1.66 -13.76
N ALA A 359 4.83 -2.37 -12.84
CA ALA A 359 4.25 -1.79 -11.62
C ALA A 359 4.40 -2.71 -10.40
N GLY A 360 4.50 -2.11 -9.20
CA GLY A 360 4.68 -2.84 -7.95
C GLY A 360 5.96 -3.68 -7.91
N ASP A 361 5.87 -4.87 -7.32
CA ASP A 361 6.99 -5.80 -7.14
C ASP A 361 7.68 -6.24 -8.47
N ALA A 362 7.01 -6.08 -9.61
CA ALA A 362 7.64 -6.28 -10.91
C ALA A 362 8.72 -5.22 -11.20
N ALA A 363 8.54 -4.01 -10.68
CA ALA A 363 9.42 -2.85 -10.85
C ALA A 363 10.33 -2.59 -9.64
N HIS A 364 9.86 -2.79 -8.41
CA HIS A 364 10.62 -2.54 -7.18
C HIS A 364 10.19 -3.47 -6.04
N VAL A 365 11.17 -4.03 -5.33
CA VAL A 365 10.96 -4.83 -4.11
C VAL A 365 11.78 -4.22 -2.99
N HIS A 366 11.23 -4.25 -1.77
CA HIS A 366 11.87 -3.64 -0.63
C HIS A 366 11.59 -4.43 0.65
N SER A 367 12.20 -4.00 1.76
CA SER A 367 11.96 -4.57 3.09
C SER A 367 10.48 -4.48 3.48
N PRO A 368 9.90 -5.49 4.15
CA PRO A 368 8.53 -5.42 4.66
C PRO A 368 8.39 -4.40 5.81
N ALA A 369 9.49 -3.84 6.32
CA ALA A 369 9.46 -2.80 7.34
C ALA A 369 8.52 -1.64 6.93
N GLY A 370 7.58 -1.30 7.82
CA GLY A 370 6.57 -0.28 7.58
C GLY A 370 5.42 -0.70 6.65
N GLY A 371 5.35 -1.96 6.19
CA GLY A 371 4.22 -2.50 5.43
C GLY A 371 3.98 -1.84 4.06
N GLN A 372 5.02 -1.30 3.41
CA GLN A 372 4.85 -0.40 2.26
C GLN A 372 4.64 -1.09 0.89
N GLY A 373 4.86 -2.41 0.76
CA GLY A 373 4.97 -3.09 -0.54
C GLY A 373 3.68 -3.02 -1.35
N MET A 374 2.62 -3.61 -0.79
CA MET A 374 1.27 -3.54 -1.38
C MET A 374 0.83 -2.08 -1.55
N ASN A 375 1.05 -1.22 -0.55
CA ASN A 375 0.64 0.18 -0.60
C ASN A 375 1.24 0.95 -1.78
N THR A 376 2.55 0.80 -2.01
CA THR A 376 3.27 1.48 -3.08
C THR A 376 2.84 0.96 -4.45
N GLY A 377 2.70 -0.36 -4.59
CA GLY A 377 2.24 -0.96 -5.84
C GLY A 377 0.81 -0.57 -6.22
N LEU A 378 -0.11 -0.50 -5.26
CA LEU A 378 -1.48 -0.02 -5.49
C LEU A 378 -1.50 1.42 -6.02
N GLN A 379 -0.62 2.27 -5.50
CA GLN A 379 -0.46 3.65 -5.97
C GLN A 379 0.19 3.74 -7.35
N ASP A 380 1.11 2.82 -7.68
CA ASP A 380 1.65 2.73 -9.05
C ASP A 380 0.55 2.39 -10.04
N ALA A 381 -0.27 1.38 -9.74
CA ALA A 381 -1.38 0.96 -10.58
C ALA A 381 -2.39 2.10 -10.79
N ALA A 382 -2.79 2.78 -9.71
CA ALA A 382 -3.71 3.90 -9.80
C ALA A 382 -3.13 5.09 -10.59
N ASN A 383 -1.85 5.41 -10.38
CA ASN A 383 -1.17 6.48 -11.12
C ASN A 383 -1.09 6.16 -12.62
N LEU A 384 -0.77 4.91 -12.95
CA LEU A 384 -0.63 4.48 -14.34
C LEU A 384 -1.97 4.42 -15.07
N ALA A 385 -3.01 3.87 -14.43
CA ALA A 385 -4.25 3.52 -15.11
C ALA A 385 -4.92 4.72 -15.79
N TRP A 386 -5.08 5.86 -15.11
CA TRP A 386 -5.74 7.02 -15.71
C TRP A 386 -4.94 7.62 -16.87
N LYS A 387 -3.60 7.67 -16.74
CA LYS A 387 -2.69 8.13 -17.80
C LYS A 387 -2.86 7.23 -19.03
N LEU A 388 -2.75 5.93 -18.81
CA LEU A 388 -2.84 4.94 -19.86
C LEU A 388 -4.20 4.95 -20.55
N SER A 389 -5.30 5.11 -19.81
CA SER A 389 -6.65 5.21 -20.38
C SER A 389 -6.79 6.39 -21.34
N LEU A 390 -6.30 7.58 -20.97
CA LEU A 390 -6.34 8.76 -21.83
C LEU A 390 -5.48 8.58 -23.09
N VAL A 391 -4.28 7.99 -22.96
CA VAL A 391 -3.40 7.74 -24.11
C VAL A 391 -3.98 6.66 -25.02
N ALA A 392 -4.51 5.57 -24.45
CA ALA A 392 -5.13 4.48 -25.20
C ALA A 392 -6.34 4.99 -26.00
N ALA A 393 -7.18 5.83 -25.40
CA ALA A 393 -8.33 6.44 -26.07
C ALA A 393 -7.97 7.50 -27.14
N GLY A 394 -6.68 7.90 -27.23
CA GLY A 394 -6.24 9.00 -28.10
C GLY A 394 -6.71 10.38 -27.62
N GLU A 395 -7.09 10.50 -26.35
CA GLU A 395 -7.59 11.73 -25.72
C GLU A 395 -6.46 12.60 -25.15
N ALA A 396 -5.24 12.05 -25.03
CA ALA A 396 -4.06 12.76 -24.58
C ALA A 396 -3.26 13.35 -25.77
N ALA A 397 -3.33 14.68 -25.95
CA ALA A 397 -2.56 15.40 -26.98
C ALA A 397 -1.02 15.19 -26.84
N ALA A 398 -0.54 14.99 -25.62
CA ALA A 398 0.87 14.72 -25.29
C ALA A 398 1.02 13.34 -24.63
N GLY A 399 0.48 12.29 -25.27
CA GLY A 399 0.39 10.95 -24.67
C GLY A 399 1.74 10.34 -24.27
N ALA A 400 2.80 10.53 -25.07
CA ALA A 400 4.13 10.04 -24.72
C ALA A 400 4.68 10.70 -23.45
N GLN A 401 4.53 12.02 -23.32
CA GLN A 401 4.93 12.77 -22.14
C GLN A 401 4.10 12.39 -20.91
N LEU A 402 2.79 12.19 -21.11
CA LEU A 402 1.90 11.76 -20.03
C LEU A 402 2.30 10.39 -19.47
N LEU A 403 2.68 9.45 -20.34
CA LEU A 403 3.21 8.15 -19.90
C LEU A 403 4.60 8.29 -19.28
N GLU A 404 5.48 9.14 -19.81
CA GLU A 404 6.79 9.41 -19.19
C GLU A 404 6.64 9.94 -17.76
N ALA A 405 5.62 10.75 -17.49
CA ALA A 405 5.33 11.23 -16.13
C ALA A 405 5.08 10.08 -15.13
N TYR A 406 4.64 8.88 -15.56
CA TYR A 406 4.58 7.71 -14.67
C TYR A 406 5.98 7.31 -14.17
N GLN A 407 7.00 7.32 -15.03
CA GLN A 407 8.40 7.10 -14.62
C GLN A 407 8.84 8.19 -13.64
N GLU A 408 8.63 9.45 -14.00
CA GLU A 408 9.12 10.60 -13.24
C GLU A 408 8.49 10.69 -11.85
N GLU A 409 7.22 10.33 -11.72
CA GLU A 409 6.52 10.38 -10.45
C GLU A 409 6.75 9.12 -9.59
N ARG A 410 6.74 7.92 -10.19
CA ARG A 410 6.69 6.67 -9.42
C ARG A 410 8.05 6.01 -9.19
N HIS A 411 9.02 6.20 -10.08
CA HIS A 411 10.36 5.66 -9.87
C HIS A 411 11.04 6.28 -8.62
N PRO A 412 11.03 7.61 -8.40
CA PRO A 412 11.62 8.19 -7.19
C PRO A 412 10.94 7.72 -5.88
N VAL A 413 9.63 7.48 -5.91
CA VAL A 413 8.91 6.89 -4.76
C VAL A 413 9.48 5.51 -4.43
N GLY A 414 9.66 4.64 -5.43
CA GLY A 414 10.26 3.32 -5.25
C GLY A 414 11.66 3.40 -4.62
N VAL A 415 12.49 4.34 -5.07
CA VAL A 415 13.84 4.59 -4.50
C VAL A 415 13.73 4.98 -3.02
N GLN A 416 12.83 5.91 -2.71
CA GLN A 416 12.65 6.42 -1.34
C GLN A 416 12.11 5.33 -0.40
N VAL A 417 11.15 4.52 -0.85
CA VAL A 417 10.61 3.40 -0.05
C VAL A 417 11.69 2.36 0.23
N ILE A 418 12.53 2.02 -0.76
CA ILE A 418 13.68 1.11 -0.54
C ILE A 418 14.63 1.70 0.51
N ARG A 419 15.00 2.98 0.37
CA ARG A 419 15.92 3.64 1.31
C ARG A 419 15.36 3.71 2.73
N MET A 420 14.11 4.12 2.88
CA MET A 420 13.46 4.30 4.19
C MET A 420 13.19 2.95 4.87
N SER A 421 12.63 1.98 4.14
CA SER A 421 12.37 0.64 4.69
C SER A 421 13.69 -0.05 5.08
N GLY A 422 14.76 0.11 4.31
CA GLY A 422 16.08 -0.40 4.65
C GLY A 422 16.72 0.29 5.86
N LEU A 423 16.53 1.61 6.01
CA LEU A 423 16.97 2.33 7.21
C LEU A 423 16.22 1.88 8.46
N LEU A 424 14.89 1.76 8.39
CA LEU A 424 14.06 1.28 9.49
C LEU A 424 14.46 -0.13 9.91
N LEU A 425 14.65 -1.02 8.93
CA LEU A 425 15.11 -2.38 9.17
C LEU A 425 16.47 -2.40 9.89
N ARG A 426 17.47 -1.73 9.32
CA ARG A 426 18.83 -1.69 9.88
C ARG A 426 18.84 -1.07 11.27
N ALA A 427 18.13 0.04 11.46
CA ALA A 427 18.01 0.69 12.75
C ALA A 427 17.37 -0.21 13.81
N ASN A 428 16.36 -1.00 13.43
CA ASN A 428 15.73 -1.96 14.33
C ASN A 428 16.65 -3.15 14.68
N THR A 429 17.63 -3.47 13.84
CA THR A 429 18.62 -4.52 14.10
C THR A 429 19.88 -4.04 14.84
N LEU A 430 20.02 -2.75 15.15
CA LEU A 430 21.18 -2.23 15.89
C LEU A 430 21.15 -2.65 17.37
N ARG A 431 22.22 -3.34 17.81
CA ARG A 431 22.37 -3.93 19.16
C ARG A 431 22.88 -2.96 20.25
N SER A 432 23.04 -1.66 19.96
CA SER A 432 23.64 -0.71 20.92
C SER A 432 22.62 -0.17 21.95
N PRO A 433 22.88 -0.29 23.27
CA PRO A 433 21.98 0.20 24.32
C PRO A 433 21.69 1.70 24.24
N PHE A 434 22.68 2.50 23.84
CA PHE A 434 22.54 3.96 23.71
C PHE A 434 21.57 4.35 22.58
N ILE A 435 21.55 3.56 21.50
CA ILE A 435 20.63 3.74 20.37
C ILE A 435 19.23 3.21 20.71
N ARG A 436 19.09 2.22 21.60
CA ARG A 436 17.78 1.76 22.10
C ARG A 436 17.08 2.83 22.94
N MET A 437 17.81 3.50 23.82
CA MET A 437 17.26 4.51 24.73
C MET A 437 16.81 5.81 24.03
N SER A 438 17.43 6.18 22.90
CA SER A 438 17.03 7.35 22.09
C SER A 438 15.82 7.11 21.17
N LYS A 439 15.32 5.87 21.05
CA LYS A 439 14.23 5.51 20.11
C LYS A 439 12.82 5.80 20.61
N GLY A 440 12.61 6.08 21.90
CA GLY A 440 11.27 6.29 22.46
C GLY A 440 10.51 7.51 21.91
N GLY A 441 11.22 8.56 21.44
CA GLY A 441 10.60 9.82 21.01
C GLY A 441 10.56 10.06 19.50
N CYS A 442 11.69 9.86 18.79
CA CYS A 442 11.80 10.22 17.38
C CYS A 442 11.45 9.07 16.40
N PHE A 443 11.37 7.83 16.90
CA PHE A 443 11.24 6.65 16.04
C PHE A 443 9.78 6.38 15.63
N GLY A 444 8.82 6.62 16.53
CA GLY A 444 7.39 6.39 16.26
C GLY A 444 6.85 7.23 15.09
N THR A 445 7.28 8.48 14.96
CA THR A 445 6.84 9.39 13.88
C THR A 445 7.47 9.04 12.52
N LEU A 446 8.69 8.51 12.50
CA LEU A 446 9.41 8.18 11.26
C LEU A 446 8.98 6.81 10.66
N VAL A 447 8.53 5.87 11.50
CA VAL A 447 8.14 4.51 11.11
C VAL A 447 6.78 4.47 10.41
N LEU A 448 5.89 5.43 10.71
CA LEU A 448 4.46 5.35 10.38
C LEU A 448 3.97 6.44 9.44
N MET A 449 4.78 7.47 9.15
CA MET A 449 4.45 8.37 8.05
C MET A 449 4.59 7.62 6.71
N PRO A 450 3.52 7.49 5.91
CA PRO A 450 3.63 6.98 4.56
C PRO A 450 4.61 7.86 3.78
N VAL A 451 5.54 7.25 3.05
CA VAL A 451 6.50 7.96 2.18
C VAL A 451 5.79 8.94 1.23
N ALA A 452 4.57 8.59 0.81
CA ALA A 452 3.73 9.45 -0.02
C ALA A 452 3.23 10.72 0.70
N GLU A 453 2.96 10.68 2.01
CA GLU A 453 2.58 11.88 2.77
C GLU A 453 3.79 12.80 3.00
N GLN A 454 4.98 12.23 3.21
CA GLN A 454 6.22 13.01 3.26
C GLN A 454 6.54 13.65 1.91
N GLN A 455 6.32 12.94 0.79
CA GLN A 455 6.50 13.52 -0.55
C GLN A 455 5.45 14.58 -0.86
N GLN A 456 4.18 14.38 -0.49
CA GLN A 456 3.16 15.40 -0.68
C GLN A 456 3.49 16.66 0.14
N GLN A 457 4.00 16.49 1.38
CA GLN A 457 4.51 17.61 2.18
C GLN A 457 5.75 18.26 1.55
N GLN A 458 6.69 17.48 1.02
CA GLN A 458 7.88 18.01 0.36
C GLN A 458 7.54 18.72 -0.96
N GLN A 459 6.62 18.19 -1.77
CA GLN A 459 6.13 18.82 -2.99
C GLN A 459 5.35 20.10 -2.67
N GLN A 460 4.52 20.08 -1.63
CA GLN A 460 3.84 21.30 -1.15
C GLN A 460 4.85 22.33 -0.64
N GLN A 461 5.88 21.92 0.09
CA GLN A 461 6.96 22.82 0.54
C GLN A 461 7.76 23.37 -0.65
N GLN A 462 8.06 22.56 -1.65
CA GLN A 462 8.74 22.98 -2.88
C GLN A 462 7.88 23.93 -3.71
N GLN A 463 6.57 23.65 -3.84
CA GLN A 463 5.62 24.54 -4.52
C GLN A 463 5.46 25.86 -3.76
N GLN A 464 5.41 25.83 -2.42
CA GLN A 464 5.39 27.04 -1.60
C GLN A 464 6.69 27.84 -1.73
N GLN A 465 7.85 27.17 -1.79
CA GLN A 465 9.14 27.81 -2.04
C GLN A 465 9.19 28.43 -3.45
N GLN A 466 8.75 27.72 -4.48
CA GLN A 466 8.67 28.25 -5.85
C GLN A 466 7.73 29.45 -5.94
N GLN A 467 6.55 29.39 -5.31
CA GLN A 467 5.63 30.53 -5.24
C GLN A 467 6.23 31.71 -4.48
N GLN A 468 6.99 31.47 -3.42
CA GLN A 468 7.71 32.53 -2.68
C GLN A 468 8.84 33.14 -3.51
N GLU A 469 9.59 32.33 -4.27
CA GLU A 469 10.64 32.80 -5.19
C GLU A 469 10.05 33.61 -6.36
N GLU A 470 8.93 33.18 -6.94
CA GLU A 470 8.19 33.93 -7.97
C GLU A 470 7.61 35.25 -7.42
N GLN A 471 7.11 35.26 -6.19
CA GLN A 471 6.65 36.49 -5.53
C GLN A 471 7.79 37.47 -5.20
N GLN A 472 8.99 36.96 -4.87
CA GLN A 472 10.18 37.81 -4.68
C GLN A 472 10.73 38.36 -6.01
N GLN A 473 10.63 37.60 -7.10
CA GLN A 473 11.03 38.06 -8.44
C GLN A 473 10.01 39.05 -9.04
N THR A 474 8.72 38.92 -8.75
CA THR A 474 7.70 39.89 -9.18
C THR A 474 7.66 41.14 -8.29
N GLY A 475 7.99 41.02 -7.00
CA GLY A 475 8.10 42.16 -6.07
C GLY A 475 9.25 43.12 -6.38
N THR A 476 10.26 42.69 -7.15
CA THR A 476 11.36 43.55 -7.64
C THR A 476 11.07 44.19 -8.99
N ALA A 477 10.00 43.77 -9.69
CA ALA A 477 9.55 44.36 -10.95
C ALA A 477 8.33 45.30 -10.79
N GLY A 478 7.79 45.43 -9.57
CA GLY A 478 6.56 46.16 -9.24
C GLY A 478 6.72 47.64 -8.88
N GLU A 479 7.87 48.25 -9.14
CA GLU A 479 8.02 49.71 -9.16
C GLU A 479 8.37 50.13 -10.58
N ILE A 480 7.36 50.24 -11.44
CA ILE A 480 7.23 51.17 -12.59
C ILE A 480 6.01 50.72 -13.43
N HIS A 481 5.08 51.65 -13.63
CA HIS A 481 3.87 51.60 -14.46
C HIS A 481 2.55 51.10 -13.83
N SER A 482 1.91 52.02 -13.12
CA SER A 482 0.44 52.16 -13.11
C SER A 482 0.01 53.18 -14.17
N SER A 483 -0.66 52.75 -15.23
CA SER A 483 -1.60 53.55 -16.04
C SER A 483 -2.12 52.72 -17.22
N GLY A 484 -3.44 52.60 -17.37
CA GLY A 484 -4.09 52.26 -18.64
C GLY A 484 -4.78 50.90 -18.67
N ALA A 485 -6.11 50.95 -18.63
CA ALA A 485 -7.05 49.84 -18.81
C ALA A 485 -6.89 49.09 -20.14
N ILE A 486 -7.39 47.84 -20.19
CA ILE A 486 -8.37 47.34 -21.17
C ILE A 486 -8.91 45.98 -20.67
N GLU A 487 -10.24 45.91 -20.54
CA GLU A 487 -11.05 44.71 -20.36
C GLU A 487 -10.90 43.74 -21.56
N GLY A 488 -10.95 42.44 -21.30
CA GLY A 488 -11.02 41.42 -22.36
C GLY A 488 -11.08 40.00 -21.82
N ASP A 489 -12.30 39.51 -21.60
CA ASP A 489 -12.79 38.14 -21.67
C ASP A 489 -11.84 36.94 -21.42
N ALA A 490 -12.06 36.23 -20.31
CA ALA A 490 -11.87 34.79 -20.21
C ALA A 490 -12.67 34.18 -19.04
N VAL A 491 -14.00 34.31 -19.06
CA VAL A 491 -14.91 33.46 -18.28
C VAL A 491 -15.39 32.34 -19.21
N ALA A 492 -14.74 31.17 -19.13
CA ALA A 492 -15.30 29.84 -19.40
C ALA A 492 -14.14 28.84 -19.54
N LEU A 493 -13.95 27.99 -18.53
CA LEU A 493 -13.38 26.62 -18.56
C LEU A 493 -12.74 26.26 -17.20
N GLN A 494 -13.54 26.25 -16.14
CA GLN A 494 -13.17 25.58 -14.88
C GLN A 494 -14.42 25.03 -14.22
N SER A 495 -14.90 23.89 -14.73
CA SER A 495 -15.89 23.06 -14.05
C SER A 495 -15.96 21.71 -14.75
N PHE A 496 -14.90 20.90 -14.66
CA PHE A 496 -15.00 19.46 -14.93
C PHE A 496 -13.77 18.64 -14.48
N VAL A 497 -13.25 18.85 -13.26
CA VAL A 497 -12.45 17.81 -12.57
C VAL A 497 -12.64 17.98 -11.06
N LEU A 498 -13.17 16.94 -10.41
CA LEU A 498 -13.37 16.66 -8.98
C LEU A 498 -14.83 16.32 -8.68
N GLY A 499 -15.16 15.06 -8.92
CA GLY A 499 -16.32 14.34 -8.40
C GLY A 499 -15.88 12.93 -8.04
#